data_AF-A0A931IHN1-F1
#
_entry.id   AF-A0A931IHN1-F1
#
_cell.length_a   1.000
_cell.length_b   1.000
_cell.length_c   1.000
_cell.angle_alpha   90.00
_cell.angle_beta   90.00
_cell.angle_gamma   90.00
#
_symmetry.space_group_name_H-M   'P 1'
#
loop_
_entity.id
_entity.type
_entity.pdbx_description
1 polymer ?
#
loop_
_entity_poly.entity_id
_entity_poly.type
_entity_poly.pdbx_seq_one_letter_code
_entity_poly.pdbx_strand_id
1 'polypeptide(L)'
;MTSVTRIPRAPREPDGDRRAGFEQRVLHAVEELLADGTPYTEIAVQKIAAASGAARSTFYRYFPDKSSLLIRMAELATADLFATAERWWAAEHGDRDGVVRAISAMIASFREHRHLLLALSEVAAYDKEVGAYWRKRLAVFADLVRRRLEVDRERGAIGSAVDPATTAIVLTAMVERSITAVFADSGSAIADDVLAAALGRVTWLAVYGDAPGGDGAV
;
A
#
# COMPACT_ATOMS: atom_id res chain seq x y z
N MET A 1 15.49 -8.81 -62.43
CA MET A 1 15.05 -9.65 -61.30
C MET A 1 15.20 -8.83 -60.03
N THR A 2 14.10 -8.34 -59.49
CA THR A 2 14.08 -7.39 -58.36
C THR A 2 14.15 -8.19 -57.06
N SER A 3 15.28 -8.10 -56.37
CA SER A 3 15.45 -8.71 -55.05
C SER A 3 14.69 -7.88 -54.01
N VAL A 4 13.64 -8.49 -53.42
CA VAL A 4 12.87 -7.91 -52.33
C VAL A 4 13.65 -8.17 -51.04
N THR A 5 14.33 -7.14 -50.53
CA THR A 5 14.97 -7.17 -49.22
C THR A 5 13.89 -7.24 -48.13
N ARG A 6 13.77 -8.41 -47.51
CA ARG A 6 12.89 -8.65 -46.35
C ARG A 6 13.41 -7.86 -45.15
N ILE A 7 12.69 -6.84 -44.73
CA ILE A 7 12.96 -6.08 -43.50
C ILE A 7 12.84 -7.04 -42.29
N PRO A 8 13.85 -7.13 -41.40
CA PRO A 8 13.74 -7.94 -40.20
C PRO A 8 12.67 -7.34 -39.29
N ARG A 9 11.63 -8.12 -39.00
CA ARG A 9 10.60 -7.76 -38.02
C ARG A 9 11.26 -7.76 -36.64
N ALA A 10 11.24 -6.62 -35.96
CA ALA A 10 11.75 -6.48 -34.61
C ALA A 10 11.22 -7.60 -33.68
N PRO A 11 12.01 -8.05 -32.70
CA PRO A 11 11.59 -9.11 -31.78
C PRO A 11 10.24 -8.74 -31.14
N ARG A 12 9.28 -9.67 -31.20
CA ARG A 12 8.02 -9.50 -30.47
C ARG A 12 8.36 -9.54 -28.98
N GLU A 13 8.22 -8.40 -28.29
CA GLU A 13 8.22 -8.35 -26.82
C GLU A 13 7.34 -9.49 -26.25
N PRO A 14 7.80 -10.17 -25.18
CA PRO A 14 6.98 -11.12 -24.44
C PRO A 14 5.64 -10.49 -24.06
N ASP A 15 4.56 -11.27 -24.09
CA ASP A 15 3.21 -10.76 -23.82
C ASP A 15 3.06 -10.19 -22.40
N GLY A 16 3.87 -10.68 -21.46
CA GLY A 16 3.98 -10.15 -20.09
C GLY A 16 4.53 -8.73 -20.01
N ASP A 17 5.59 -8.42 -20.75
CA ASP A 17 6.22 -7.09 -20.74
C ASP A 17 5.28 -6.03 -21.32
N ARG A 18 4.52 -6.40 -22.36
CA ARG A 18 3.49 -5.52 -22.92
C ARG A 18 2.37 -5.23 -21.93
N ARG A 19 1.94 -6.23 -21.17
CA ARG A 19 0.91 -6.07 -20.14
C ARG A 19 1.43 -5.16 -19.02
N ALA A 20 2.61 -5.43 -18.47
CA ALA A 20 3.20 -4.63 -17.41
C ALA A 20 3.37 -3.17 -17.85
N GLY A 21 3.94 -2.94 -19.04
CA GLY A 21 4.10 -1.59 -19.58
C GLY A 21 2.77 -0.87 -19.82
N PHE A 22 1.70 -1.59 -20.21
CA PHE A 22 0.37 -1.01 -20.32
C PHE A 22 -0.22 -0.65 -18.96
N GLU A 23 -0.19 -1.57 -18.01
CA GLU A 23 -0.73 -1.33 -16.66
C GLU A 23 0.00 -0.17 -15.96
N GLN A 24 1.32 0.00 -16.17
CA GLN A 24 2.07 1.15 -15.66
C GLN A 24 1.62 2.48 -16.26
N ARG A 25 1.33 2.53 -17.57
CA ARG A 25 0.76 3.74 -18.20
C ARG A 25 -0.62 4.08 -17.66
N VAL A 26 -1.42 3.06 -17.36
CA VAL A 26 -2.75 3.25 -16.76
C VAL A 26 -2.63 3.76 -15.33
N LEU A 27 -1.71 3.21 -14.53
CA LEU A 27 -1.45 3.67 -13.17
C LEU A 27 -1.11 5.17 -13.17
N HIS A 28 -0.12 5.56 -13.99
CA HIS A 28 0.28 6.96 -14.12
C HIS A 28 -0.89 7.87 -14.52
N ALA A 29 -1.66 7.47 -15.54
CA ALA A 29 -2.82 8.24 -15.99
C ALA A 29 -3.89 8.40 -14.89
N VAL A 30 -4.15 7.35 -14.10
CA VAL A 30 -5.11 7.42 -12.99
C VAL A 30 -4.61 8.38 -11.91
N GLU A 31 -3.34 8.33 -11.56
CA GLU A 31 -2.75 9.20 -10.54
C GLU A 31 -2.78 10.67 -10.94
N GLU A 32 -2.43 11.00 -12.19
CA GLU A 32 -2.54 12.36 -12.71
C GLU A 32 -3.98 12.88 -12.66
N LEU A 33 -4.95 12.05 -13.09
CA LEU A 33 -6.36 12.44 -13.09
C LEU A 33 -6.93 12.63 -11.67
N LEU A 34 -6.44 11.88 -10.68
CA LEU A 34 -6.82 12.06 -9.28
C LEU A 34 -6.11 13.26 -8.64
N ALA A 35 -4.90 13.60 -9.11
CA ALA A 35 -4.17 14.77 -8.64
C ALA A 35 -4.88 16.09 -8.96
N ASP A 36 -5.69 16.12 -10.03
CA ASP A 36 -6.58 17.24 -10.38
C ASP A 36 -7.71 17.46 -9.35
N GLY A 37 -7.85 16.60 -8.34
CA GLY A 37 -8.90 16.67 -7.31
C GLY A 37 -10.25 16.10 -7.75
N THR A 38 -10.32 15.45 -8.92
CA THR A 38 -11.55 14.79 -9.38
C THR A 38 -11.76 13.49 -8.60
N PRO A 39 -12.92 13.25 -7.97
CA PRO A 39 -13.21 11.97 -7.32
C PRO A 39 -13.13 10.80 -8.30
N TYR A 40 -12.60 9.66 -7.87
CA TYR A 40 -12.42 8.48 -8.73
C TYR A 40 -13.72 8.02 -9.41
N THR A 41 -14.83 8.12 -8.69
CA THR A 41 -16.18 7.78 -9.17
C THR A 41 -16.63 8.65 -10.34
N GLU A 42 -16.15 9.89 -10.43
CA GLU A 42 -16.49 10.86 -11.48
C GLU A 42 -15.58 10.77 -12.71
N ILE A 43 -14.37 10.18 -12.59
CA ILE A 43 -13.45 10.04 -13.73
C ILE A 43 -14.00 9.04 -14.75
N ALA A 44 -14.41 9.51 -15.94
CA ALA A 44 -14.89 8.60 -16.98
C ALA A 44 -13.81 7.59 -17.43
N VAL A 45 -14.17 6.31 -17.57
CA VAL A 45 -13.25 5.25 -18.05
C VAL A 45 -12.61 5.63 -19.39
N GLN A 46 -13.34 6.35 -20.26
CA GLN A 46 -12.79 6.81 -21.54
C GLN A 46 -11.71 7.87 -21.38
N LYS A 47 -11.77 8.69 -20.33
CA LYS A 47 -10.73 9.66 -20.01
C LYS A 47 -9.44 8.94 -19.60
N ILE A 48 -9.56 7.89 -18.78
CA ILE A 48 -8.42 7.06 -18.36
C ILE A 48 -7.81 6.31 -19.56
N ALA A 49 -8.67 5.73 -20.42
CA ALA A 49 -8.21 5.04 -21.63
C ALA A 49 -7.46 5.98 -22.58
N ALA A 50 -8.00 7.19 -22.79
CA ALA A 50 -7.34 8.20 -23.62
C ALA A 50 -6.01 8.68 -23.03
N ALA A 51 -5.97 8.98 -21.71
CA ALA A 51 -4.76 9.40 -21.01
C ALA A 51 -3.67 8.32 -21.00
N SER A 52 -4.04 7.04 -20.96
CA SER A 52 -3.11 5.91 -21.04
C SER A 52 -2.70 5.52 -22.48
N GLY A 53 -3.19 6.24 -23.49
CA GLY A 53 -2.90 6.00 -24.90
C GLY A 53 -3.52 4.71 -25.46
N ALA A 54 -4.59 4.20 -24.83
CA ALA A 54 -5.24 2.96 -25.22
C ALA A 54 -6.57 3.19 -25.96
N ALA A 55 -6.81 2.36 -26.97
CA ALA A 55 -8.14 2.25 -27.57
C ALA A 55 -9.12 1.64 -26.55
N ARG A 56 -10.37 2.11 -26.55
CA ARG A 56 -11.45 1.67 -25.66
C ARG A 56 -11.59 0.15 -25.58
N SER A 57 -11.57 -0.55 -26.72
CA SER A 57 -11.69 -2.01 -26.78
C SER A 57 -10.51 -2.73 -26.13
N THR A 58 -9.31 -2.18 -26.22
CA THR A 58 -8.12 -2.74 -25.56
C THR A 58 -8.23 -2.54 -24.06
N PHE A 59 -8.66 -1.36 -23.61
CA PHE A 59 -8.80 -1.04 -22.19
C PHE A 59 -9.76 -1.98 -21.46
N TYR A 60 -10.98 -2.15 -21.99
CA TYR A 60 -11.99 -3.03 -21.38
C TYR A 60 -11.60 -4.52 -21.35
N ARG A 61 -10.62 -4.93 -22.16
CA ARG A 61 -10.06 -6.29 -22.10
C ARG A 61 -9.22 -6.50 -20.84
N TYR A 62 -8.55 -5.47 -20.35
CA TYR A 62 -7.75 -5.54 -19.11
C TYR A 62 -8.58 -5.19 -17.88
N PHE A 63 -9.49 -4.22 -18.02
CA PHE A 63 -10.25 -3.66 -16.91
C PHE A 63 -11.74 -3.68 -17.25
N PRO A 64 -12.47 -4.73 -16.86
CA PRO A 64 -13.88 -4.87 -17.22
C PRO A 64 -14.74 -3.76 -16.59
N ASP A 65 -14.37 -3.30 -15.40
CA ASP A 65 -15.06 -2.26 -14.64
C ASP A 65 -14.08 -1.39 -13.83
N LYS A 66 -14.61 -0.34 -13.19
CA LYS A 66 -13.84 0.59 -12.39
C LYS A 66 -13.29 -0.05 -11.11
N SER A 67 -13.98 -1.01 -10.51
CA SER A 67 -13.55 -1.62 -9.25
C SER A 67 -12.32 -2.49 -9.50
N SER A 68 -12.36 -3.32 -10.54
CA SER A 68 -11.25 -4.10 -11.07
C SER A 68 -10.05 -3.24 -11.44
N LEU A 69 -10.28 -2.08 -12.07
CA LEU A 69 -9.22 -1.12 -12.38
C LEU A 69 -8.53 -0.61 -11.12
N LEU A 70 -9.32 -0.08 -10.17
CA LEU A 70 -8.79 0.51 -8.94
C LEU A 70 -8.00 -0.52 -8.13
N ILE A 71 -8.54 -1.73 -7.99
CA ILE A 71 -7.88 -2.85 -7.32
C ILE A 71 -6.54 -3.17 -8.00
N ARG A 72 -6.52 -3.29 -9.33
CA ARG A 72 -5.28 -3.62 -10.06
C ARG A 72 -4.24 -2.51 -9.95
N MET A 73 -4.65 -1.25 -10.01
CA MET A 73 -3.73 -0.12 -9.83
C MET A 73 -3.17 -0.10 -8.42
N ALA A 74 -4.01 -0.35 -7.40
CA ALA A 74 -3.57 -0.47 -6.02
C ALA A 74 -2.60 -1.64 -5.81
N GLU A 75 -2.80 -2.78 -6.48
CA GLU A 75 -1.85 -3.90 -6.44
C GLU A 75 -0.47 -3.51 -6.97
N LEU A 76 -0.42 -2.78 -8.09
CA LEU A 76 0.83 -2.32 -8.69
C LEU A 76 1.54 -1.30 -7.80
N ALA A 77 0.80 -0.28 -7.36
CA ALA A 77 1.30 0.78 -6.47
C ALA A 77 1.81 0.26 -5.12
N THR A 78 1.26 -0.87 -4.65
CA THR A 78 1.62 -1.42 -3.34
C THR A 78 2.51 -2.68 -3.42
N ALA A 79 2.94 -3.11 -4.60
CA ALA A 79 3.73 -4.33 -4.74
C ALA A 79 5.03 -4.28 -3.92
N ASP A 80 5.74 -3.14 -4.00
CA ASP A 80 7.03 -2.96 -3.32
C ASP A 80 6.90 -2.64 -1.83
N LEU A 81 5.78 -2.00 -1.43
CA LEU A 81 5.50 -1.61 -0.05
C LEU A 81 5.45 -2.83 0.88
N PHE A 82 4.67 -3.83 0.50
CA PHE A 82 4.45 -5.01 1.34
C PHE A 82 5.69 -5.91 1.36
N ALA A 83 6.35 -6.08 0.22
CA ALA A 83 7.59 -6.83 0.15
C ALA A 83 8.71 -6.18 1.00
N THR A 84 8.73 -4.85 1.06
CA THR A 84 9.69 -4.11 1.90
C THR A 84 9.33 -4.21 3.38
N ALA A 85 8.05 -4.06 3.73
CA ALA A 85 7.58 -4.24 5.10
C ALA A 85 7.86 -5.65 5.62
N GLU A 86 7.61 -6.70 4.82
CA GLU A 86 7.93 -8.09 5.15
C GLU A 86 9.42 -8.32 5.42
N ARG A 87 10.30 -7.84 4.53
CA ARG A 87 11.76 -7.95 4.69
C ARG A 87 12.23 -7.23 5.94
N TRP A 88 11.67 -6.05 6.21
CA TRP A 88 12.07 -5.24 7.34
C TRP A 88 11.61 -5.84 8.67
N TRP A 89 10.35 -6.30 8.76
CA TRP A 89 9.79 -6.94 9.96
C TRP A 89 10.51 -8.26 10.30
N ALA A 90 11.17 -8.88 9.33
CA ALA A 90 12.02 -10.05 9.50
C ALA A 90 13.47 -9.72 9.95
N ALA A 91 13.97 -8.51 9.69
CA ALA A 91 15.39 -8.17 9.84
C ALA A 91 15.75 -7.45 11.16
N GLU A 92 14.90 -6.55 11.67
CA GLU A 92 15.24 -5.71 12.82
C GLU A 92 14.60 -6.18 14.15
N HIS A 93 15.36 -6.05 15.24
CA HIS A 93 15.03 -6.55 16.57
C HIS A 93 14.53 -5.39 17.46
N GLY A 94 13.22 -5.28 17.67
CA GLY A 94 12.56 -4.75 18.88
C GLY A 94 12.85 -3.33 19.38
N ASP A 95 13.74 -2.56 18.76
CA ASP A 95 14.05 -1.20 19.20
C ASP A 95 13.07 -0.16 18.63
N ARG A 96 12.94 0.96 19.36
CA ARG A 96 12.01 2.03 19.00
C ARG A 96 12.34 2.65 17.64
N ASP A 97 13.63 2.87 17.38
CA ASP A 97 14.10 3.53 16.17
C ASP A 97 13.81 2.68 14.94
N GLY A 98 13.88 1.35 15.06
CA GLY A 98 13.43 0.43 14.04
C GLY A 98 11.95 0.67 13.72
N VAL A 99 11.06 0.57 14.71
CA VAL A 99 9.61 0.75 14.48
C VAL A 99 9.31 2.09 13.79
N VAL A 100 10.01 3.17 14.19
CA VAL A 100 9.91 4.48 13.52
C VAL A 100 10.35 4.41 12.06
N ARG A 101 11.53 3.84 11.76
CA ARG A 101 12.03 3.67 10.37
C ARG A 101 11.03 2.93 9.48
N ALA A 102 10.40 1.89 10.01
CA ALA A 102 9.45 1.11 9.24
C ALA A 102 8.17 1.90 8.91
N ILE A 103 7.66 2.66 9.88
CA ILE A 103 6.51 3.53 9.64
C ILE A 103 6.88 4.67 8.69
N SER A 104 8.11 5.21 8.77
CA SER A 104 8.60 6.18 7.78
C SER A 104 8.60 5.58 6.37
N ALA A 105 9.02 4.33 6.19
CA ALA A 105 8.95 3.66 4.89
C ALA A 105 7.52 3.48 4.40
N MET A 106 6.57 3.16 5.29
CA MET A 106 5.15 3.07 4.95
C MET A 106 4.58 4.41 4.51
N ILE A 107 4.90 5.48 5.24
CA ILE A 107 4.47 6.85 4.91
C ILE A 107 5.06 7.30 3.58
N ALA A 108 6.34 7.04 3.31
CA ALA A 108 6.98 7.39 2.06
C ALA A 108 6.30 6.72 0.85
N SER A 109 6.01 5.41 0.95
CA SER A 109 5.30 4.69 -0.09
C SER A 109 3.85 5.15 -0.23
N PHE A 110 3.17 5.45 0.87
CA PHE A 110 1.83 6.03 0.80
C PHE A 110 1.85 7.38 0.09
N ARG A 111 2.87 8.22 0.34
CA ARG A 111 3.02 9.52 -0.30
C ARG A 111 3.20 9.43 -1.80
N GLU A 112 3.98 8.46 -2.28
CA GLU A 112 4.21 8.20 -3.71
C GLU A 112 2.89 7.99 -4.46
N HIS A 113 1.98 7.20 -3.88
CA HIS A 113 0.70 6.82 -4.49
C HIS A 113 -0.52 7.44 -3.81
N ARG A 114 -0.34 8.59 -3.13
CA ARG A 114 -1.33 9.14 -2.17
C ARG A 114 -2.73 9.28 -2.77
N HIS A 115 -2.82 9.77 -4.01
CA HIS A 115 -4.10 10.08 -4.65
C HIS A 115 -4.88 8.78 -4.94
N LEU A 116 -4.17 7.76 -5.42
CA LEU A 116 -4.73 6.44 -5.66
C LEU A 116 -5.16 5.76 -4.36
N LEU A 117 -4.33 5.81 -3.31
CA LEU A 117 -4.63 5.16 -2.03
C LEU A 117 -5.76 5.83 -1.26
N LEU A 118 -5.88 7.16 -1.35
CA LEU A 118 -7.04 7.89 -0.82
C LEU A 118 -8.33 7.51 -1.57
N ALA A 119 -8.28 7.46 -2.91
CA ALA A 119 -9.41 6.98 -3.71
C ALA A 119 -9.79 5.53 -3.39
N LEU A 120 -8.81 4.65 -3.18
CA LEU A 120 -9.03 3.28 -2.74
C LEU A 120 -9.75 3.23 -1.40
N SER A 121 -9.30 4.01 -0.41
CA SER A 121 -9.90 4.08 0.92
C SER A 121 -11.34 4.60 0.87
N GLU A 122 -11.59 5.64 0.07
CA GLU A 122 -12.92 6.20 -0.14
C GLU A 122 -13.87 5.18 -0.76
N VAL A 123 -13.48 4.57 -1.89
CA VAL A 123 -14.31 3.62 -2.63
C VAL A 123 -14.55 2.34 -1.82
N ALA A 124 -13.56 1.88 -1.05
CA ALA A 124 -13.70 0.72 -0.16
C ALA A 124 -14.82 0.88 0.88
N ALA A 125 -15.23 2.11 1.20
CA ALA A 125 -16.30 2.37 2.17
C ALA A 125 -17.71 2.00 1.66
N TYR A 126 -17.91 1.94 0.33
CA TYR A 126 -19.22 1.67 -0.27
C TYR A 126 -19.23 0.62 -1.38
N ASP A 127 -18.10 0.36 -2.04
CA ASP A 127 -17.97 -0.73 -3.01
C ASP A 127 -17.53 -2.03 -2.31
N LYS A 128 -18.32 -3.09 -2.46
CA LYS A 128 -18.09 -4.38 -1.77
C LYS A 128 -16.84 -5.10 -2.25
N GLU A 129 -16.50 -5.00 -3.53
CA GLU A 129 -15.36 -5.69 -4.12
C GLU A 129 -14.06 -5.01 -3.69
N VAL A 130 -14.02 -3.68 -3.82
CA VAL A 130 -12.88 -2.87 -3.36
C VAL A 130 -12.70 -2.99 -1.84
N GLY A 131 -13.79 -2.95 -1.07
CA GLY A 131 -13.75 -3.15 0.37
C GLY A 131 -13.32 -4.56 0.78
N ALA A 132 -13.67 -5.60 0.02
CA ALA A 132 -13.17 -6.96 0.27
C ALA A 132 -11.67 -7.07 -0.04
N TYR A 133 -11.20 -6.47 -1.13
CA TYR A 133 -9.79 -6.37 -1.45
C TYR A 133 -9.00 -5.67 -0.33
N TRP A 134 -9.43 -4.49 0.10
CA TRP A 134 -8.72 -3.72 1.12
C TRP A 134 -8.65 -4.46 2.45
N ARG A 135 -9.77 -5.02 2.93
CA ARG A 135 -9.79 -5.85 4.14
C ARG A 135 -8.86 -7.05 4.06
N LYS A 136 -8.80 -7.73 2.90
CA LYS A 136 -7.88 -8.85 2.69
C LYS A 136 -6.43 -8.40 2.78
N ARG A 137 -6.08 -7.25 2.18
CA ARG A 137 -4.71 -6.69 2.26
C ARG A 137 -4.33 -6.35 3.69
N LEU A 138 -5.21 -5.70 4.45
CA LEU A 138 -4.97 -5.40 5.87
C LEU A 138 -4.88 -6.67 6.73
N ALA A 139 -5.68 -7.70 6.45
CA ALA A 139 -5.60 -8.97 7.16
C ALA A 139 -4.26 -9.69 6.92
N VAL A 140 -3.72 -9.64 5.69
CA VAL A 140 -2.38 -10.18 5.39
C VAL A 140 -1.31 -9.44 6.21
N PHE A 141 -1.40 -8.11 6.27
CA PHE A 141 -0.46 -7.31 7.06
C PHE A 141 -0.56 -7.61 8.56
N ALA A 142 -1.78 -7.69 9.10
CA ALA A 142 -2.01 -8.05 10.50
C ALA A 142 -1.46 -9.46 10.81
N ASP A 143 -1.55 -10.41 9.88
CA ASP A 143 -0.97 -11.75 10.07
C ASP A 143 0.57 -11.71 10.16
N LEU A 144 1.22 -10.87 9.36
CA LEU A 144 2.67 -10.65 9.44
C LEU A 144 3.08 -10.08 10.80
N VAL A 145 2.36 -9.06 11.28
CA VAL A 145 2.58 -8.46 12.61
C VAL A 145 2.34 -9.48 13.71
N ARG A 146 1.25 -10.26 13.63
CA ARG A 146 0.92 -11.33 14.60
C ARG A 146 2.06 -12.34 14.73
N ARG A 147 2.54 -12.88 13.61
CA ARG A 147 3.65 -13.86 13.61
C ARG A 147 4.90 -13.29 14.25
N ARG A 148 5.18 -12.00 14.04
CA ARG A 148 6.31 -11.34 14.68
C ARG A 148 6.13 -11.24 16.20
N LEU A 149 4.95 -10.79 16.64
CA LEU A 149 4.63 -10.69 18.07
C LEU A 149 4.67 -12.07 18.77
N GLU A 150 4.31 -13.15 18.06
CA GLU A 150 4.46 -14.52 18.56
C GLU A 150 5.93 -14.89 18.80
N VAL A 151 6.81 -14.58 17.85
CA VAL A 151 8.26 -14.78 17.99
C VAL A 151 8.83 -13.94 19.14
N ASP A 152 8.43 -12.67 19.26
CA ASP A 152 8.90 -11.80 20.33
C ASP A 152 8.40 -12.26 21.71
N ARG A 153 7.20 -12.86 21.78
CA ARG A 153 6.66 -13.49 23.00
C ARG A 153 7.45 -14.73 23.39
N GLU A 154 7.76 -15.60 22.44
CA GLU A 154 8.59 -16.81 22.67
C GLU A 154 9.98 -16.45 23.20
N ARG A 155 10.51 -15.30 22.79
CA ARG A 155 11.79 -14.74 23.27
C ARG A 155 11.69 -14.01 24.61
N GLY A 156 10.49 -13.83 25.16
CA GLY A 156 10.25 -13.08 26.39
C GLY A 156 10.41 -11.56 26.24
N ALA A 157 10.40 -11.03 25.00
CA ALA A 157 10.58 -9.61 24.72
C ALA A 157 9.29 -8.79 24.91
N ILE A 158 8.12 -9.43 24.97
CA ILE A 158 6.83 -8.78 25.23
C ILE A 158 6.14 -9.39 26.45
N GLY A 159 5.38 -8.57 27.17
CA GLY A 159 4.64 -9.00 28.37
C GLY A 159 3.56 -10.04 28.06
N SER A 160 3.26 -10.91 29.03
CA SER A 160 2.25 -11.96 28.89
C SER A 160 0.82 -11.43 28.72
N ALA A 161 0.58 -10.16 29.09
CA ALA A 161 -0.69 -9.47 28.87
C ALA A 161 -0.92 -9.08 27.40
N VAL A 162 0.12 -9.05 26.56
CA VAL A 162 0.01 -8.73 25.13
C VAL A 162 -0.47 -9.96 24.36
N ASP A 163 -1.70 -9.92 23.87
CA ASP A 163 -2.24 -10.93 22.94
C ASP A 163 -1.77 -10.64 21.50
N PRO A 164 -0.93 -11.49 20.87
CA PRO A 164 -0.37 -11.20 19.54
C PRO A 164 -1.41 -10.96 18.45
N ALA A 165 -2.52 -11.71 18.46
CA ALA A 165 -3.53 -11.63 17.41
C ALA A 165 -4.32 -10.32 17.49
N THR A 166 -4.81 -9.99 18.68
CA THR A 166 -5.59 -8.78 18.93
C THR A 166 -4.74 -7.54 18.75
N THR A 167 -3.53 -7.52 19.31
CA THR A 167 -2.60 -6.39 19.19
C THR A 167 -2.22 -6.14 17.74
N ALA A 168 -1.97 -7.18 16.94
CA ALA A 168 -1.66 -7.02 15.53
C ALA A 168 -2.80 -6.34 14.74
N ILE A 169 -4.06 -6.72 15.01
CA ILE A 169 -5.22 -6.10 14.37
C ILE A 169 -5.33 -4.62 14.76
N VAL A 170 -5.20 -4.31 16.06
CA VAL A 170 -5.30 -2.93 16.57
C VAL A 170 -4.19 -2.05 15.99
N LEU A 171 -2.94 -2.52 16.00
CA LEU A 171 -1.81 -1.76 15.45
C LEU A 171 -1.97 -1.51 13.95
N THR A 172 -2.39 -2.54 13.19
CA THR A 172 -2.61 -2.42 11.75
C THR A 172 -3.68 -1.38 11.44
N ALA A 173 -4.83 -1.46 12.12
CA ALA A 173 -5.92 -0.51 11.93
C ALA A 173 -5.54 0.92 12.36
N MET A 174 -4.83 1.06 13.47
CA MET A 174 -4.36 2.36 13.98
C MET A 174 -3.41 3.04 12.99
N VAL A 175 -2.40 2.31 12.49
CA VAL A 175 -1.40 2.86 11.57
C VAL A 175 -2.07 3.22 10.23
N GLU A 176 -2.84 2.30 9.64
CA GLU A 176 -3.56 2.56 8.38
C GLU A 176 -4.46 3.79 8.50
N ARG A 177 -5.29 3.84 9.54
CA ARG A 177 -6.28 4.92 9.70
C ARG A 177 -5.60 6.26 9.92
N SER A 178 -4.51 6.29 10.68
CA SER A 178 -3.76 7.52 10.99
C SER A 178 -3.08 8.09 9.74
N ILE A 179 -2.41 7.25 8.95
CA ILE A 179 -1.80 7.67 7.68
C ILE A 179 -2.89 8.19 6.74
N THR A 180 -3.96 7.43 6.52
CA THR A 180 -5.07 7.85 5.66
C THR A 180 -5.67 9.17 6.13
N ALA A 181 -5.88 9.37 7.44
CA ALA A 181 -6.45 10.61 7.99
C ALA A 181 -5.57 11.83 7.73
N VAL A 182 -4.25 11.72 7.96
CA VAL A 182 -3.31 12.83 7.74
C VAL A 182 -3.19 13.19 6.27
N PHE A 183 -3.17 12.21 5.38
CA PHE A 183 -3.07 12.46 3.94
C PHE A 183 -4.38 12.94 3.31
N ALA A 184 -5.53 12.56 3.88
CA ALA A 184 -6.83 13.06 3.44
C ALA A 184 -7.04 14.54 3.79
N ASP A 185 -6.43 15.02 4.87
CA ASP A 185 -6.47 16.42 5.26
C ASP A 185 -5.43 17.24 4.49
N SER A 186 -5.87 17.83 3.38
CA SER A 186 -5.05 18.75 2.56
C SER A 186 -4.51 19.98 3.31
N GLY A 187 -5.07 20.30 4.49
CA GLY A 187 -4.62 21.39 5.36
C GLY A 187 -3.70 20.93 6.50
N SER A 188 -3.42 19.64 6.62
CA SER A 188 -2.58 19.10 7.69
C SER A 188 -1.15 19.65 7.60
N ALA A 189 -0.69 20.27 8.68
CA ALA A 189 0.68 20.75 8.83
C ALA A 189 1.63 19.68 9.39
N ILE A 190 1.16 18.43 9.54
CA ILE A 190 1.95 17.35 10.13
C ILE A 190 2.96 16.85 9.09
N ALA A 191 4.24 17.00 9.41
CA ALA A 191 5.32 16.45 8.61
C ALA A 191 5.42 14.92 8.76
N ASP A 192 5.90 14.23 7.72
CA ASP A 192 5.97 12.77 7.68
C ASP A 192 6.83 12.16 8.79
N ASP A 193 7.95 12.80 9.10
CA ASP A 193 8.87 12.39 10.15
C ASP A 193 8.23 12.51 11.53
N VAL A 194 7.45 13.58 11.75
CA VAL A 194 6.66 13.77 12.99
C VAL A 194 5.60 12.69 13.12
N LEU A 195 4.85 12.40 12.04
CA LEU A 195 3.85 11.32 12.04
C LEU A 195 4.50 9.96 12.30
N ALA A 196 5.62 9.67 11.63
CA ALA A 196 6.37 8.42 11.81
C ALA A 196 6.88 8.26 13.24
N ALA A 197 7.45 9.32 13.82
CA ALA A 197 7.95 9.31 15.19
C ALA A 197 6.82 9.07 16.21
N ALA A 198 5.66 9.70 16.01
CA ALA A 198 4.50 9.53 16.86
C ALA A 198 3.93 8.10 16.79
N LEU A 199 3.63 7.62 15.58
CA LEU A 199 3.11 6.26 15.37
C LEU A 199 4.10 5.19 15.80
N GLY A 200 5.41 5.40 15.58
CA GLY A 200 6.45 4.48 16.00
C GLY A 200 6.61 4.42 17.50
N ARG A 201 6.54 5.57 18.19
CA ARG A 201 6.51 5.60 19.65
C ARG A 201 5.30 4.86 20.21
N VAL A 202 4.10 5.11 19.70
CA VAL A 202 2.86 4.48 20.18
C VAL A 202 2.91 2.97 19.95
N THR A 203 3.29 2.54 18.75
CA THR A 203 3.43 1.12 18.41
C THR A 203 4.46 0.43 19.31
N TRP A 204 5.63 1.03 19.51
CA TRP A 204 6.68 0.45 20.34
C TRP A 204 6.24 0.31 21.80
N LEU A 205 5.62 1.34 22.38
CA LEU A 205 5.11 1.27 23.75
C LEU A 205 3.99 0.24 23.93
N ALA A 206 3.07 0.14 22.97
CA ALA A 206 1.98 -0.81 23.03
C ALA A 206 2.46 -2.29 22.99
N VAL A 207 3.63 -2.53 22.41
CA VAL A 207 4.18 -3.89 22.26
C VAL A 207 5.19 -4.23 23.37
N TYR A 208 6.08 -3.29 23.68
CA TYR A 208 7.27 -3.53 24.52
C TYR A 208 7.25 -2.76 25.85
N GLY A 209 6.25 -1.89 26.08
CA GLY A 209 6.18 -1.05 27.28
C GLY A 209 6.11 -1.83 28.59
N ASP A 210 5.48 -3.02 28.55
CA ASP A 210 5.31 -3.91 29.70
C ASP A 210 6.27 -5.12 29.66
N ALA A 211 7.40 -5.00 28.96
CA ALA A 211 8.35 -6.10 28.84
C ALA A 211 8.86 -6.55 30.23
N PRO A 212 8.83 -7.87 30.53
CA PRO A 212 9.20 -8.37 31.85
C PRO A 212 10.70 -8.13 32.12
N GLY A 213 11.00 -7.16 32.97
CA GLY A 213 12.36 -6.74 33.32
C GLY A 213 12.60 -5.22 33.29
N GLY A 214 11.66 -4.44 32.73
CA GLY A 214 11.62 -2.99 32.93
C GLY A 214 10.90 -2.67 34.24
N ASP A 215 11.65 -2.34 35.29
CA ASP A 215 11.06 -1.79 36.51
C ASP A 215 10.14 -0.63 36.15
N GLY A 216 8.92 -0.65 36.71
CA GLY A 216 7.93 0.38 36.51
C GLY A 216 8.47 1.76 36.86
N ALA A 217 8.65 2.60 35.85
CA ALA A 217 8.78 4.04 36.02
C ALA A 217 7.88 4.70 34.97
N VAL A 218 6.58 4.68 35.28
CA VAL A 218 5.63 5.70 34.80
C VAL A 218 5.80 6.93 35.68
#